data_AF-A0A9E0VSG0-F1
#
_entry.id   AF-A0A9E0VSG0-F1
#
_cell.length_a   1.000
_cell.length_b   1.000
_cell.length_c   1.000
_cell.angle_alpha   90.00
_cell.angle_beta   90.00
_cell.angle_gamma   90.00
#
_symmetry.space_group_name_H-M   'P 1'
#
loop_
_entity.id
_entity.type
_entity.pdbx_description
1 polymer ?
#
loop_
_entity_poly.entity_id
_entity_poly.type
_entity_poly.pdbx_seq_one_letter_code
_entity_poly.pdbx_strand_id
1 'polypeptide(L)'
;MALSEFSLIQKYFSELGSELGSELGDAPGVALGIGDDAALLNIAPGQQLVVTVDTLVAGVHFPADATPADIAHRSLRVNLSDIAAMGAEPRWFTLALTLPEAHEPW
;
A
#
# COMPACT_ATOMS: atom_id res chain seq x y z
N MET A 1 23.46 -11.85 -4.16
CA MET A 1 22.41 -12.81 -3.75
C MET A 1 21.09 -12.16 -4.09
N ALA A 2 20.12 -12.88 -4.67
CA ALA A 2 18.78 -12.34 -4.84
C ALA A 2 18.23 -11.93 -3.46
N LEU A 3 17.69 -10.72 -3.33
CA LEU A 3 17.00 -10.32 -2.11
C LEU A 3 15.83 -11.27 -1.87
N SER A 4 15.71 -11.79 -0.64
CA SER A 4 14.53 -12.55 -0.25
C SER A 4 13.30 -11.63 -0.21
N GLU A 5 12.10 -12.19 -0.30
CA GLU A 5 10.85 -11.45 -0.13
C GLU A 5 10.86 -10.60 1.15
N PHE A 6 11.26 -11.18 2.28
CA PHE A 6 11.38 -10.47 3.55
C PHE A 6 12.36 -9.30 3.48
N SER A 7 13.49 -9.46 2.79
CA SER A 7 14.46 -8.39 2.60
C SER A 7 13.93 -7.25 1.73
N LEU A 8 13.11 -7.56 0.72
CA LEU A 8 12.46 -6.55 -0.13
C LEU A 8 11.43 -5.75 0.66
N ILE A 9 10.59 -6.43 1.45
CA ILE A 9 9.59 -5.79 2.30
C ILE A 9 10.27 -4.86 3.31
N GLN A 10 11.32 -5.36 3.97
CA GLN A 10 12.06 -4.58 4.94
C GLN A 10 12.74 -3.37 4.27
N LYS A 11 13.35 -3.53 3.10
CA LYS A 11 14.09 -2.46 2.42
C LYS A 11 13.20 -1.36 1.84
N TYR A 12 12.04 -1.72 1.27
CA TYR A 12 11.24 -0.78 0.47
C TYR A 12 9.91 -0.38 1.09
N PHE A 13 9.38 -1.16 2.03
CA PHE A 13 8.00 -0.95 2.54
C PHE A 13 7.91 -0.76 4.05
N SER A 14 8.90 -1.20 4.83
CA SER A 14 8.84 -1.11 6.31
C SER A 14 8.74 0.32 6.85
N GLU A 15 9.36 1.29 6.16
CA GLU A 15 9.40 2.69 6.58
C GLU A 15 8.19 3.52 6.09
N LEU A 16 7.39 2.98 5.15
CA LEU A 16 6.21 3.69 4.60
C LEU A 16 5.13 3.99 5.65
N GLY A 17 5.15 3.27 6.79
CA GLY A 17 4.23 3.50 7.91
C GLY A 17 4.79 4.40 9.03
N SER A 18 6.12 4.56 9.13
CA SER A 18 6.78 5.27 10.23
C SER A 18 7.15 6.71 9.88
N GLU A 19 7.49 7.01 8.63
CA GLU A 19 7.92 8.37 8.23
C GLU A 19 6.76 9.38 8.12
N LEU A 20 5.55 8.91 7.80
CA LEU A 20 4.32 9.74 7.88
C LEU A 20 3.93 10.10 9.33
N GLY A 21 4.64 9.55 10.32
CA GLY A 21 4.35 9.64 11.75
C GLY A 21 5.07 10.75 12.52
N SER A 22 5.70 11.74 11.88
CA SER A 22 6.29 12.87 12.62
C SER A 22 5.43 14.15 12.65
N GLU A 23 4.48 14.31 11.73
CA GLU A 23 3.44 15.35 11.83
C GLU A 23 2.07 14.83 12.32
N LEU A 24 1.85 13.50 12.31
CA LEU A 24 0.56 12.88 12.67
C LEU A 24 0.63 11.78 13.76
N GLY A 25 1.79 11.49 14.35
CA GLY A 25 1.95 10.38 15.32
C GLY A 25 1.78 9.00 14.67
N ASP A 26 1.91 7.93 15.45
CA ASP A 26 1.63 6.54 15.01
C ASP A 26 0.39 6.51 14.11
N ALA A 27 0.48 5.89 12.92
CA ALA A 27 -0.59 5.86 11.93
C ALA A 27 -1.96 5.58 12.60
N PRO A 28 -2.85 6.58 12.75
CA PRO A 28 -3.96 6.49 13.68
C PRO A 28 -4.84 5.28 13.41
N GLY A 29 -4.94 4.39 14.41
CA GLY A 29 -5.76 3.18 14.34
C GLY A 29 -5.04 1.94 13.80
N VAL A 30 -3.74 1.96 13.51
CA VAL A 30 -2.95 0.72 13.29
C VAL A 30 -2.40 0.22 14.62
N ALA A 31 -2.97 -0.86 15.16
CA ALA A 31 -2.50 -1.49 16.39
C ALA A 31 -1.33 -2.46 16.16
N LEU A 32 -1.27 -3.06 14.96
CA LEU A 32 -0.18 -3.93 14.50
C LEU A 32 -0.02 -3.71 12.98
N GLY A 33 1.19 -3.35 12.55
CA GLY A 33 1.53 -3.04 11.15
C GLY A 33 2.41 -4.10 10.49
N ILE A 34 3.28 -3.68 9.57
CA ILE A 34 4.24 -4.56 8.86
C ILE A 34 5.17 -5.24 9.87
N GLY A 35 5.41 -6.55 9.70
CA GLY A 35 6.35 -7.33 10.51
C GLY A 35 5.76 -8.57 11.17
N ASP A 36 4.44 -8.77 11.05
CA ASP A 36 3.71 -9.96 11.51
C ASP A 36 2.83 -10.51 10.38
N ASP A 37 2.12 -11.62 10.62
CA ASP A 37 1.31 -12.31 9.62
C ASP A 37 0.04 -11.53 9.19
N ALA A 38 -0.40 -10.58 10.02
CA ALA A 38 -1.58 -9.77 9.76
C ALA A 38 -1.53 -8.41 10.47
N ALA A 39 -2.21 -7.41 9.89
CA ALA A 39 -2.42 -6.12 10.53
C ALA A 39 -3.62 -6.15 11.50
N LEU A 40 -3.52 -5.43 12.62
CA LEU A 40 -4.63 -5.17 13.53
C LEU A 40 -5.04 -3.70 13.41
N LEU A 41 -6.33 -3.46 13.13
CA LEU A 41 -6.87 -2.13 12.84
C LEU A 41 -7.99 -1.77 13.82
N ASN A 42 -7.86 -0.64 14.49
CA ASN A 42 -8.85 -0.08 15.40
C ASN A 42 -9.76 0.89 14.65
N ILE A 43 -11.05 0.58 14.60
CA ILE A 43 -12.08 1.45 14.02
C ILE A 43 -12.68 2.32 15.12
N ALA A 44 -12.85 3.62 14.85
CA ALA A 44 -13.43 4.52 15.83
C ALA A 44 -14.89 4.13 16.13
N PRO A 45 -15.36 4.28 17.39
CA PRO A 45 -16.75 3.95 17.75
C PRO A 45 -17.76 4.67 16.86
N GLY A 46 -18.78 3.93 16.39
CA GLY A 46 -19.83 4.47 15.54
C GLY A 46 -19.44 4.69 14.08
N GLN A 47 -18.22 4.32 13.68
CA GLN A 47 -17.79 4.31 12.27
C GLN A 47 -17.79 2.90 11.69
N GLN A 48 -17.79 2.83 10.36
CA GLN A 48 -17.59 1.60 9.61
C GLN A 48 -16.32 1.73 8.77
N LEU A 49 -15.62 0.61 8.58
CA LEU A 49 -14.51 0.55 7.65
C LEU A 49 -15.03 0.36 6.23
N VAL A 50 -14.64 1.26 5.32
CA VAL A 50 -14.85 1.08 3.88
C VAL A 50 -13.58 0.45 3.30
N VAL A 51 -13.75 -0.63 2.54
CA VAL A 51 -12.65 -1.37 1.93
C VAL A 51 -12.91 -1.49 0.43
N THR A 52 -11.90 -1.18 -0.36
CA THR A 52 -11.86 -1.43 -1.81
C THR A 52 -10.54 -2.11 -2.16
N VAL A 53 -10.52 -2.83 -3.28
CA VAL A 53 -9.32 -3.47 -3.82
C VAL A 53 -9.41 -3.52 -5.34
N ASP A 54 -8.42 -2.93 -5.99
CA ASP A 54 -8.24 -2.98 -7.44
C ASP A 54 -6.95 -3.70 -7.82
N THR A 55 -7.05 -4.63 -8.77
CA THR A 55 -5.90 -5.33 -9.35
C THR A 55 -5.49 -4.67 -10.66
N LEU A 56 -4.27 -4.16 -10.74
CA LEU A 56 -3.71 -3.60 -11.97
C LEU A 56 -2.68 -4.54 -12.61
N VAL A 57 -2.83 -4.74 -13.92
CA VAL A 57 -2.03 -5.70 -14.71
C VAL A 57 -1.33 -4.96 -15.85
N ALA A 58 -0.03 -5.18 -16.00
CA ALA A 58 0.78 -4.60 -17.07
C ALA A 58 0.25 -5.01 -18.47
N GLY A 59 0.21 -4.07 -19.40
CA GLY A 59 -0.35 -4.25 -20.75
C GLY A 59 -1.87 -4.24 -20.82
N VAL A 60 -2.58 -4.28 -19.68
CA VAL A 60 -4.05 -4.19 -19.61
C VAL A 60 -4.45 -2.85 -19.01
N HIS A 61 -3.99 -2.59 -17.79
CA HIS A 61 -4.36 -1.41 -17.04
C HIS A 61 -3.37 -0.26 -17.27
N PHE A 62 -2.08 -0.55 -17.45
CA PHE A 62 -1.04 0.44 -17.74
C PHE A 62 -0.07 -0.10 -18.82
N PRO A 63 0.65 0.78 -19.54
CA PRO A 63 1.64 0.36 -20.54
C PRO A 63 2.68 -0.60 -19.95
N ALA A 64 3.12 -1.61 -20.70
CA ALA A 64 4.09 -2.59 -20.20
C ALA A 64 5.46 -1.97 -19.85
N ASP A 65 5.77 -0.81 -20.42
CA ASP A 65 6.98 0.00 -20.23
C ASP A 65 6.77 1.21 -19.31
N ALA A 66 5.64 1.28 -18.60
CA ALA A 66 5.39 2.35 -17.63
C ALA A 66 6.47 2.39 -16.54
N THR A 67 6.83 3.60 -16.08
CA THR A 67 7.82 3.74 -15.02
C THR A 67 7.27 3.18 -13.69
N PRO A 68 8.14 2.67 -12.79
CA PRO A 68 7.70 2.21 -11.47
C PRO A 68 6.91 3.26 -10.68
N ALA A 69 7.30 4.54 -10.81
CA ALA A 69 6.62 5.66 -10.17
C ALA A 69 5.19 5.87 -10.71
N ASP A 70 4.99 5.79 -12.03
CA ASP A 70 3.67 5.90 -12.64
C ASP A 70 2.77 4.74 -12.24
N ILE A 71 3.33 3.52 -12.18
CA ILE A 71 2.62 2.32 -11.72
C ILE A 71 2.18 2.52 -10.26
N ALA A 72 3.09 2.91 -9.36
CA ALA A 72 2.79 3.14 -7.95
C ALA A 72 1.70 4.21 -7.75
N HIS A 73 1.83 5.34 -8.46
CA HIS A 73 0.82 6.41 -8.40
C HIS A 73 -0.54 5.92 -8.86
N ARG A 74 -0.60 5.18 -9.97
CA ARG A 74 -1.87 4.68 -10.49
C ARG A 74 -2.52 3.66 -9.56
N SER A 75 -1.73 2.70 -9.07
CA SER A 75 -2.20 1.64 -8.15
C SER A 75 -2.87 2.22 -6.91
N LEU A 76 -2.32 3.30 -6.35
CA LEU A 76 -2.93 3.95 -5.19
C LEU A 76 -4.14 4.83 -5.58
N ARG A 77 -4.03 5.61 -6.67
CA ARG A 77 -5.06 6.60 -7.06
C ARG A 77 -6.41 5.97 -7.41
N VAL A 78 -6.44 4.79 -8.02
CA VAL A 78 -7.70 4.13 -8.38
C VAL A 78 -8.50 3.77 -7.11
N ASN A 79 -7.87 3.14 -6.13
CA ASN A 79 -8.49 2.81 -4.85
C ASN A 79 -8.89 4.08 -4.06
N LEU A 80 -8.06 5.13 -4.06
CA LEU A 80 -8.41 6.41 -3.42
C LEU A 80 -9.63 7.08 -4.07
N SER A 81 -9.81 6.92 -5.39
CA SER A 81 -10.99 7.43 -6.09
C SER A 81 -12.27 6.75 -5.62
N ASP A 82 -12.26 5.44 -5.40
CA ASP A 82 -13.41 4.69 -4.90
C ASP A 82 -13.77 5.09 -3.46
N ILE A 83 -12.75 5.22 -2.60
CA ILE A 83 -12.94 5.70 -1.21
C ILE A 83 -13.58 7.09 -1.21
N ALA A 84 -13.09 8.00 -2.06
CA ALA A 84 -13.65 9.34 -2.22
C ALA A 84 -15.09 9.31 -2.75
N ALA A 85 -15.41 8.43 -3.70
CA ALA A 85 -16.78 8.26 -4.23
C ALA A 85 -17.77 7.77 -3.17
N MET A 86 -17.31 7.00 -2.18
CA MET A 86 -18.09 6.58 -1.02
C MET A 86 -18.20 7.65 0.08
N GLY A 87 -17.56 8.82 -0.09
CA GLY A 87 -17.51 9.87 0.92
C GLY A 87 -16.72 9.50 2.18
N ALA A 88 -15.84 8.49 2.07
CA ALA A 88 -15.03 8.00 3.18
C ALA A 88 -13.66 8.69 3.22
N GLU A 89 -13.06 8.73 4.42
CA GLU A 89 -11.71 9.24 4.63
C GLU A 89 -10.70 8.09 4.45
N PRO A 90 -9.71 8.20 3.56
CA PRO A 90 -8.66 7.20 3.43
C PRO A 90 -7.81 7.11 4.70
N ARG A 91 -7.48 5.88 5.12
CA ARG A 91 -6.69 5.66 6.35
C ARG A 91 -5.44 4.82 6.10
N TRP A 92 -5.61 3.66 5.48
CA TRP A 92 -4.56 2.67 5.29
C TRP A 92 -4.72 2.03 3.91
N PHE A 93 -3.67 1.35 3.44
CA PHE A 93 -3.74 0.52 2.25
C PHE A 93 -2.94 -0.76 2.47
N THR A 94 -3.31 -1.80 1.73
CA THR A 94 -2.50 -3.02 1.59
C THR A 94 -1.94 -3.07 0.17
N LEU A 95 -0.78 -3.70 0.01
CA LEU A 95 -0.14 -3.89 -1.30
C LEU A 95 0.11 -5.37 -1.53
N ALA A 96 -0.56 -5.92 -2.54
CA ALA A 96 -0.23 -7.23 -3.11
C ALA A 96 0.52 -6.99 -4.42
N LEU A 97 1.82 -7.29 -4.45
CA LEU A 97 2.69 -7.04 -5.58
C LEU A 97 3.25 -8.36 -6.11
N THR A 98 3.06 -8.61 -7.41
CA THR A 98 3.68 -9.74 -8.11
C THR A 98 4.57 -9.20 -9.21
N LEU A 99 5.84 -9.63 -9.20
CA LEU A 99 6.84 -9.23 -10.17
C LEU A 99 7.47 -10.50 -10.77
N PRO A 100 7.82 -10.48 -12.07
CA PRO A 100 8.54 -11.60 -12.68
C PRO A 100 9.94 -11.78 -12.07
N GLU A 101 10.59 -10.67 -11.70
CA GLU A 101 11.91 -10.66 -11.05
C GLU A 101 12.06 -9.40 -10.17
N ALA A 102 12.80 -9.52 -9.07
CA ALA A 102 13.22 -8.38 -8.26
C ALA A 102 14.55 -7.82 -8.80
N HIS A 103 14.47 -6.77 -9.59
CA HIS A 103 15.64 -6.03 -10.07
C HIS A 103 15.95 -4.89 -9.08
N GLU A 104 17.21 -4.61 -8.71
CA GLU A 104 17.51 -3.57 -7.70
C GLU A 104 17.72 -2.13 -8.21
N PRO A 105 18.20 -1.87 -9.44
CA PRO A 105 18.25 -0.49 -9.94
C PRO A 105 16.88 -0.12 -10.52
N TRP A 106 16.06 0.53 -9.70
CA TRP A 106 14.81 1.20 -10.08
C TRP A 106 15.00 2.72 -9.95
#